data_AF-A0A0Q8QIM9-F1
#
_entry.id   AF-A0A0Q8QIM9-F1
#
_cell.length_a   1.000
_cell.length_b   1.000
_cell.length_c   1.000
_cell.angle_alpha   90.00
_cell.angle_beta   90.00
_cell.angle_gamma   90.00
#
_symmetry.space_group_name_H-M   'P 1'
#
loop_
_entity.id
_entity.type
_entity.pdbx_description
1 polymer ?
#
loop_
_entity_poly.entity_id
_entity_poly.type
_entity_poly.pdbx_seq_one_letter_code
_entity_poly.pdbx_strand_id
1 'polypeptide(L)'
;MTERGDTMQDHDPEMREILEMMLATDQAITARAVARLHPSITAASSITRNQARSQLLAQYQERQTEYRRWRGRVGKQSGVDAAAALEQKEHRIVELEHNMQLLIASHLAMLRAVGAIGGFNKWAQFYEQYRDVREKLAALGAMPDTTVSTMQAEKYPNQRADTKRR
;
A
#
# COMPACT_ATOMS: atom_id res chain seq x y z
N MET A 1 38.90 -36.02 -5.11
CA MET A 1 37.60 -36.61 -4.67
C MET A 1 37.34 -36.07 -3.28
N THR A 2 36.42 -35.15 -3.02
CA THR A 2 35.20 -34.73 -3.71
C THR A 2 35.03 -33.22 -3.53
N GLU A 3 34.61 -32.56 -4.60
CA GLU A 3 34.14 -31.19 -4.62
C GLU A 3 32.87 -31.01 -3.76
N ARG A 4 32.70 -29.81 -3.20
CA ARG A 4 31.47 -29.02 -3.32
C ARG A 4 31.75 -27.58 -2.91
N GLY A 5 31.96 -26.74 -3.91
CA GLY A 5 31.59 -25.34 -3.80
C GLY A 5 30.07 -25.19 -3.91
N ASP A 6 29.61 -24.06 -3.39
CA ASP A 6 28.39 -23.33 -3.79
C ASP A 6 27.02 -23.92 -3.40
N THR A 7 26.36 -23.28 -2.44
CA THR A 7 25.09 -22.56 -2.70
C THR A 7 24.85 -21.53 -1.59
N MET A 8 24.95 -20.25 -1.95
CA MET A 8 24.15 -19.19 -1.33
C MET A 8 22.68 -19.62 -1.29
N GLN A 9 21.96 -19.30 -0.20
CA GLN A 9 20.55 -19.66 0.08
C GLN A 9 20.30 -21.11 0.54
N ASP A 10 20.63 -21.41 1.79
CA ASP A 10 19.76 -22.26 2.59
C ASP A 10 19.45 -21.53 3.89
N HIS A 11 18.43 -20.67 3.83
CA HIS A 11 17.85 -20.09 5.03
C HIS A 11 17.04 -21.18 5.71
N ASP A 12 17.75 -22.08 6.39
CA ASP A 12 17.27 -23.11 7.31
C ASP A 12 15.74 -23.03 7.51
N PRO A 13 14.95 -23.61 6.58
CA PRO A 13 13.51 -23.39 6.53
C PRO A 13 12.84 -23.87 7.81
N GLU A 14 13.42 -24.93 8.39
CA GLU A 14 13.10 -25.48 9.71
C GLU A 14 13.26 -24.42 10.81
N MET A 15 14.36 -23.65 10.82
CA MET A 15 14.56 -22.57 11.78
C MET A 15 13.51 -21.47 11.63
N ARG A 16 13.11 -21.12 10.41
CA ARG A 16 12.06 -20.12 10.16
C ARG A 16 10.70 -20.59 10.69
N GLU A 17 10.31 -21.83 10.40
CA GLU A 17 9.06 -22.40 10.89
C GLU A 17 9.01 -22.42 12.42
N ILE A 18 10.11 -22.81 13.07
CA ILE A 18 10.22 -22.79 14.54
C ILE A 18 10.08 -21.36 15.07
N LEU A 19 10.73 -20.38 14.45
CA LEU A 19 10.66 -18.98 14.87
C LEU A 19 9.25 -18.39 14.70
N GLU A 20 8.57 -18.68 13.60
CA GLU A 20 7.17 -18.29 13.38
C GLU A 20 6.24 -18.95 14.40
N MET A 21 6.41 -20.24 14.69
CA MET A 21 5.66 -20.95 15.72
C MET A 21 5.89 -20.34 17.11
N MET A 22 7.14 -20.02 17.46
CA MET A 22 7.48 -19.37 18.73
C MET A 22 6.89 -17.97 18.84
N LEU A 23 6.85 -17.22 17.74
CA LEU A 23 6.20 -15.92 17.69
C LEU A 23 4.67 -16.04 17.88
N ALA A 24 4.04 -17.00 17.20
CA ALA A 24 2.60 -17.26 17.28
C ALA A 24 2.14 -17.70 18.69
N THR A 25 2.96 -18.51 19.37
CA THR A 25 2.69 -18.98 20.73
C THR A 25 3.17 -18.02 21.83
N ASP A 26 3.73 -16.86 21.45
CA ASP A 26 4.37 -15.88 22.35
C ASP A 26 5.45 -16.48 23.26
N GLN A 27 6.12 -17.54 22.80
CA GLN A 27 7.25 -18.14 23.51
C GLN A 27 8.52 -17.29 23.31
N ALA A 28 9.30 -17.08 24.37
CA ALA A 28 10.51 -16.24 24.30
C ALA A 28 11.53 -16.77 23.28
N ILE A 29 11.80 -15.97 22.23
CA ILE A 29 12.72 -16.31 21.15
C ILE A 29 14.16 -16.12 21.63
N THR A 30 14.85 -17.24 21.85
CA THR A 30 16.27 -17.26 22.24
C THR A 30 17.00 -18.38 21.48
N ALA A 31 18.30 -18.22 21.24
CA ALA A 31 19.11 -19.24 20.56
C ALA A 31 19.03 -20.62 21.23
N ARG A 32 18.92 -20.65 22.57
CA ARG A 32 18.76 -21.91 23.33
C ARG A 32 17.38 -22.53 23.15
N ALA A 33 16.33 -21.71 23.07
CA ALA A 33 14.97 -22.20 22.86
C ALA A 33 14.80 -22.76 21.44
N VAL A 34 15.35 -22.06 20.43
CA VAL A 34 15.36 -22.55 19.04
C VAL A 34 16.14 -23.86 18.94
N ALA A 35 17.34 -23.95 19.53
CA ALA A 35 18.16 -25.18 19.48
C ALA A 35 17.53 -26.41 20.20
N ARG A 36 16.55 -26.20 21.08
CA ARG A 36 15.80 -27.31 21.69
C ARG A 36 14.71 -27.87 20.77
N LEU A 37 14.20 -27.03 19.87
CA LEU A 37 13.11 -27.37 18.95
C LEU A 37 13.64 -27.76 17.56
N HIS A 38 14.89 -27.41 17.25
CA HIS A 38 15.49 -27.70 15.95
C HIS A 38 15.91 -29.16 15.83
N PRO A 39 15.55 -29.87 14.75
CA PRO A 39 15.90 -31.29 14.58
C PRO A 39 17.41 -31.50 14.34
N SER A 40 18.06 -30.60 13.61
CA SER A 40 19.48 -30.70 13.25
C SER A 40 20.44 -29.81 14.09
N ILE A 41 19.95 -28.73 14.71
CA ILE A 41 20.77 -27.76 15.44
C ILE A 41 20.52 -27.90 16.95
N THR A 42 21.34 -28.69 17.62
CA THR A 42 21.21 -28.96 19.05
C THR A 42 21.93 -27.95 19.94
N ALA A 43 22.90 -27.21 19.39
CA ALA A 43 23.72 -26.25 20.12
C ALA A 43 23.38 -24.81 19.75
N ALA A 44 23.11 -23.99 20.77
CA ALA A 44 22.86 -22.55 20.59
C ALA A 44 24.04 -21.81 19.93
N SER A 45 25.27 -22.30 20.13
CA SER A 45 26.48 -21.75 19.49
C SER A 45 26.45 -21.88 17.97
N SER A 46 25.81 -22.92 17.42
CA SER A 46 25.68 -23.12 15.97
C SER A 46 24.74 -22.09 15.32
N ILE A 47 23.85 -21.49 16.12
CA ILE A 47 22.94 -20.41 15.70
C ILE A 47 23.66 -19.06 15.80
N THR A 48 24.36 -18.80 16.91
CA THR A 48 24.99 -17.48 17.14
C THR A 48 26.32 -17.30 16.40
N ARG A 49 27.03 -18.37 16.05
CA ARG A 49 28.28 -18.29 15.27
C ARG A 49 28.06 -18.15 13.76
N ASN A 50 26.92 -18.61 13.25
CA ASN A 50 26.57 -18.43 11.84
C ASN A 50 25.88 -17.07 11.66
N GLN A 51 26.47 -16.22 10.81
CA GLN A 51 26.00 -14.85 10.61
C GLN A 51 24.55 -14.78 10.09
N ALA A 52 24.17 -15.64 9.14
CA ALA A 52 22.83 -15.64 8.57
C ALA A 52 21.77 -16.09 9.60
N ARG A 53 22.05 -17.15 10.37
CA ARG A 53 21.14 -17.62 11.43
C ARG A 53 21.04 -16.63 12.59
N SER A 54 22.15 -16.00 12.97
CA SER A 54 22.15 -14.97 14.01
C SER A 54 21.34 -13.74 13.60
N GLN A 55 21.43 -13.31 12.32
CA GLN A 55 20.62 -12.22 11.79
C GLN A 55 19.13 -12.56 11.78
N LEU A 56 18.78 -13.77 11.33
CA LEU A 56 17.39 -14.24 11.34
C LEU A 56 16.82 -14.26 12.77
N LEU A 57 17.57 -14.80 13.73
CA LEU A 57 17.17 -14.79 15.14
C LEU A 57 16.94 -13.35 15.65
N ALA A 58 17.83 -12.42 15.33
CA ALA A 58 17.73 -11.02 15.75
C ALA A 58 16.47 -10.34 15.20
N GLN A 59 16.15 -10.55 13.91
CA GLN A 59 14.92 -10.00 13.30
C GLN A 59 13.66 -10.49 14.00
N TYR A 60 13.59 -11.78 14.32
CA TYR A 60 12.44 -12.36 15.02
C TYR A 60 12.35 -11.93 16.48
N GLN A 61 13.49 -11.74 17.15
CA GLN A 61 13.53 -11.15 18.49
C GLN A 61 13.01 -9.71 18.47
N GLU A 62 13.43 -8.90 17.51
CA GLU A 62 12.94 -7.54 17.33
C GLU A 62 11.42 -7.55 17.11
N ARG A 63 10.92 -8.35 16.16
CA ARG A 63 9.49 -8.52 15.90
C ARG A 63 8.70 -8.94 17.15
N GLN A 64 9.25 -9.83 17.97
CA GLN A 64 8.63 -10.22 19.25
C GLN A 64 8.60 -9.06 20.25
N THR A 65 9.68 -8.29 20.36
CA THR A 65 9.71 -7.13 21.25
C THR A 65 8.71 -6.07 20.81
N GLU A 66 8.58 -5.83 19.52
CA GLU A 66 7.58 -4.93 18.97
C GLU A 66 6.18 -5.44 19.29
N TYR A 67 5.89 -6.71 18.98
CA TYR A 67 4.59 -7.32 19.27
C TYR A 67 4.21 -7.18 20.75
N ARG A 68 5.16 -7.46 21.66
CA ARG A 68 4.95 -7.31 23.11
C ARG A 68 4.79 -5.85 23.53
N ARG A 69 5.51 -4.91 22.92
CA ARG A 69 5.33 -3.46 23.15
C ARG A 69 3.95 -3.00 22.69
N TRP A 70 3.47 -3.45 21.54
CA TRP A 70 2.13 -3.17 21.03
C TRP A 70 1.06 -3.77 21.94
N ARG A 71 1.16 -5.06 22.26
CA ARG A 71 0.24 -5.75 23.18
C ARG A 71 0.23 -5.10 24.56
N GLY A 72 1.38 -4.69 25.09
CA GLY A 72 1.48 -3.98 26.37
C GLY A 72 0.88 -2.57 26.35
N ARG A 73 0.87 -1.89 25.20
CA ARG A 73 0.15 -0.61 25.02
C ARG A 73 -1.36 -0.85 24.95
N VAL A 74 -1.79 -1.84 24.16
CA VAL A 74 -3.21 -2.21 24.02
C VAL A 74 -3.77 -2.79 25.31
N GLY A 75 -2.98 -3.45 26.16
CA GLY A 75 -3.44 -3.93 27.47
C GLY A 75 -3.53 -2.84 28.54
N LYS A 76 -2.87 -1.69 28.35
CA LYS A 76 -2.95 -0.53 29.25
C LYS A 76 -4.14 0.39 28.92
N GLN A 77 -4.55 0.41 27.66
CA GLN A 77 -5.82 0.97 27.23
C GLN A 77 -6.86 -0.12 27.48
N SER A 78 -7.95 0.11 28.22
CA SER A 78 -8.90 -0.98 28.43
C SER A 78 -9.39 -1.45 27.04
N GLY A 79 -9.62 -2.76 26.82
CA GLY A 79 -10.05 -3.25 25.49
C GLY A 79 -11.29 -2.52 24.96
N VAL A 80 -12.10 -1.96 25.87
CA VAL A 80 -13.25 -1.09 25.61
C VAL A 80 -12.81 0.27 25.05
N ASP A 81 -11.79 0.92 25.64
CA ASP A 81 -11.27 2.20 25.14
C ASP A 81 -10.57 2.06 23.78
N ALA A 82 -9.93 0.92 23.53
CA ALA A 82 -9.32 0.64 22.23
C ALA A 82 -10.39 0.40 21.15
N ALA A 83 -11.47 -0.32 21.48
CA ALA A 83 -12.60 -0.52 20.58
C ALA A 83 -13.33 0.80 20.28
N ALA A 84 -13.59 1.62 21.30
CA ALA A 84 -14.22 2.94 21.12
C ALA A 84 -13.35 3.89 20.29
N ALA A 85 -12.03 3.89 20.50
CA ALA A 85 -11.10 4.69 19.70
C ALA A 85 -11.03 4.20 18.24
N LEU A 86 -11.19 2.90 17.99
CA LEU A 86 -11.26 2.34 16.65
C LEU A 86 -12.57 2.75 15.96
N GLU A 87 -13.70 2.58 16.65
CA GLU A 87 -15.03 2.98 16.15
C GLU A 87 -15.07 4.47 15.80
N GLN A 88 -14.50 5.34 16.65
CA GLN A 88 -14.40 6.77 16.36
C GLN A 88 -13.58 7.05 15.09
N LYS A 89 -12.49 6.31 14.87
CA LYS A 89 -11.68 6.44 13.66
C LYS A 89 -12.41 5.95 12.43
N GLU A 90 -13.15 4.84 12.52
CA GLU A 90 -13.98 4.33 11.44
C GLU A 90 -15.07 5.34 11.05
N HIS A 91 -15.76 5.93 12.03
CA HIS A 91 -16.70 7.02 11.76
C HIS A 91 -16.05 8.20 11.04
N ARG A 92 -14.83 8.57 11.44
CA ARG A 92 -14.10 9.66 10.78
C ARG A 92 -13.71 9.30 9.35
N ILE A 93 -13.34 8.04 9.07
CA ILE A 93 -13.06 7.56 7.71
C ILE A 93 -14.31 7.70 6.84
N VAL A 94 -15.45 7.20 7.30
CA VAL A 94 -16.73 7.28 6.58
C VAL A 94 -17.11 8.74 6.28
N GLU A 95 -16.93 9.64 7.24
CA GLU A 95 -17.20 11.07 7.07
C GLU A 95 -16.28 11.71 6.01
N LEU A 96 -14.99 11.39 6.05
CA LEU A 96 -14.00 11.91 5.09
C LEU A 96 -14.27 11.39 3.68
N GLU A 97 -14.62 10.12 3.54
CA GLU A 97 -15.00 9.52 2.26
C GLU A 97 -16.27 10.17 1.69
N HIS A 98 -17.28 10.41 2.52
CA HIS A 98 -18.49 11.12 2.11
C HIS A 98 -18.17 12.54 1.60
N ASN A 99 -17.33 13.28 2.33
CA ASN A 99 -16.90 14.63 1.92
C ASN A 99 -16.09 14.61 0.62
N MET A 100 -15.22 13.63 0.43
CA MET A 100 -14.48 13.44 -0.83
C MET A 100 -15.45 13.20 -2.00
N GLN A 101 -16.44 12.33 -1.84
CA GLN A 101 -17.44 12.05 -2.88
C GLN A 101 -18.26 13.30 -3.23
N LEU A 102 -18.70 14.05 -2.22
CA LEU A 102 -19.41 15.31 -2.42
C LEU A 102 -18.55 16.33 -3.19
N LEU A 103 -17.27 16.44 -2.83
CA LEU A 103 -16.34 17.34 -3.49
C LEU A 103 -16.09 16.93 -4.95
N ILE A 104 -15.88 15.64 -5.21
CA ILE A 104 -15.76 15.10 -6.58
C ILE A 104 -17.01 15.41 -7.40
N ALA A 105 -18.20 15.16 -6.84
CA ALA A 105 -19.46 15.45 -7.51
C ALA A 105 -19.60 16.94 -7.86
N SER A 106 -19.22 17.83 -6.93
CA SER A 106 -19.18 19.28 -7.16
C SER A 106 -18.22 19.68 -8.27
N HIS A 107 -16.97 19.19 -8.23
CA HIS A 107 -15.98 19.47 -9.28
C HIS A 107 -16.41 18.93 -10.64
N LEU A 108 -17.02 17.74 -10.69
CA LEU A 108 -17.54 17.17 -11.93
C LEU A 108 -18.71 17.98 -12.48
N ALA A 109 -19.60 18.48 -11.62
CA ALA A 109 -20.69 19.37 -12.03
C ALA A 109 -20.14 20.69 -12.60
N MET A 110 -19.14 21.29 -11.95
CA MET A 110 -18.46 22.50 -12.46
C MET A 110 -17.78 22.25 -13.80
N LEU A 111 -17.07 21.14 -13.95
CA LEU A 111 -16.44 20.71 -15.20
C LEU A 111 -17.46 20.61 -16.34
N ARG A 112 -18.60 19.96 -16.08
CA ARG A 112 -19.69 19.84 -17.06
C ARG A 112 -20.29 21.21 -17.41
N ALA A 113 -20.49 22.09 -16.43
CA ALA A 113 -21.01 23.44 -16.66
C ALA A 113 -20.08 24.28 -17.53
N VAL A 114 -18.77 24.29 -17.24
CA VAL A 114 -17.79 25.03 -18.06
C VAL A 114 -17.66 24.42 -19.45
N GLY A 115 -17.77 23.09 -19.55
CA GLY A 115 -17.82 22.40 -20.82
C GLY A 115 -18.99 22.80 -21.71
N ALA A 116 -20.20 22.90 -21.13
CA ALA A 116 -21.41 23.33 -21.83
C ALA A 116 -21.32 24.77 -22.35
N ILE A 117 -20.54 25.64 -21.68
CA ILE A 117 -20.31 27.04 -22.08
C ILE A 117 -19.18 27.15 -23.14
N GLY A 118 -18.52 26.04 -23.51
CA GLY A 118 -17.45 26.02 -24.51
C GLY A 118 -16.07 26.40 -23.97
N GLY A 119 -15.87 26.36 -22.64
CA GLY A 119 -14.63 26.75 -21.96
C GLY A 119 -13.52 25.68 -21.92
N PHE A 120 -13.70 24.54 -22.58
CA PHE A 120 -12.81 23.37 -22.46
C PHE A 120 -11.33 23.66 -22.79
N ASN A 121 -11.05 24.48 -23.81
CA ASN A 121 -9.66 24.79 -24.19
C ASN A 121 -8.88 25.53 -23.09
N LYS A 122 -9.51 26.48 -22.39
CA LYS A 122 -8.87 27.19 -21.27
C LYS A 122 -8.73 26.29 -20.04
N TRP A 123 -9.69 25.39 -19.82
CA TRP A 123 -9.62 24.40 -18.75
C TRP A 123 -8.52 23.37 -18.96
N ALA A 124 -8.32 22.89 -20.19
CA ALA A 124 -7.22 22.00 -20.53
C ALA A 124 -5.85 22.64 -20.22
N GLN A 125 -5.68 23.92 -20.57
CA GLN A 125 -4.46 24.68 -20.27
C GLN A 125 -4.21 24.85 -18.76
N PHE A 126 -5.27 25.06 -17.96
CA PHE A 126 -5.15 25.13 -16.50
C PHE A 126 -4.69 23.80 -15.88
N TYR A 127 -5.19 22.67 -16.41
CA TYR A 127 -4.87 21.34 -15.87
C TYR A 127 -3.46 20.83 -16.21
N GLU A 128 -2.76 21.43 -17.18
CA GLU A 128 -1.37 21.08 -17.46
C GLU A 128 -0.45 21.29 -16.25
N GLN A 129 -0.75 22.26 -15.39
CA GLN A 129 0.01 22.53 -14.16
C GLN A 129 -0.13 21.43 -13.10
N TYR A 130 -1.11 20.54 -13.24
CA TYR A 130 -1.39 19.45 -12.31
C TYR A 130 -0.93 18.09 -12.86
N ARG A 131 -0.06 18.07 -13.87
CA ARG A 131 0.51 16.86 -14.44
C ARG A 131 1.17 15.96 -13.38
N ASP A 132 1.90 16.55 -12.44
CA ASP A 132 2.56 15.83 -11.34
C ASP A 132 1.55 15.07 -10.46
N VAL A 133 0.33 15.59 -10.31
CA VAL A 133 -0.74 14.93 -9.57
C VAL A 133 -1.26 13.72 -10.34
N ARG A 134 -1.39 13.82 -11.68
CA ARG A 134 -1.72 12.66 -12.53
C ARG A 134 -0.66 11.57 -12.45
N GLU A 135 0.62 11.94 -12.48
CA GLU A 135 1.72 10.98 -12.38
C GLU A 135 1.71 10.26 -11.02
N LYS A 136 1.42 10.98 -9.93
CA LYS A 136 1.22 10.38 -8.60
C LYS A 136 0.00 9.44 -8.55
N LEU A 137 -1.11 9.82 -9.17
CA LEU A 137 -2.30 8.97 -9.25
C LEU A 137 -2.05 7.71 -10.09
N ALA A 138 -1.28 7.82 -11.17
CA ALA A 138 -0.86 6.69 -11.99
C ALA A 138 0.06 5.73 -11.21
N ALA A 139 1.01 6.27 -10.43
CA ALA A 139 1.89 5.45 -9.58
C ALA A 139 1.11 4.70 -8.48
N LEU A 140 -0.01 5.25 -8.03
CA LEU A 140 -0.92 4.62 -7.07
C LEU A 140 -1.91 3.63 -7.71
N GLY A 141 -1.88 3.44 -9.04
CA GLY A 141 -2.84 2.59 -9.76
C GLY A 141 -4.27 3.12 -9.72
N ALA A 142 -4.47 4.41 -9.42
CA ALA A 142 -5.77 5.04 -9.23
C ALA A 142 -6.25 5.81 -10.49
N MET A 143 -5.70 5.50 -11.66
CA MET A 143 -6.17 6.05 -12.93
C MET A 143 -7.35 5.22 -13.44
N PRO A 144 -8.45 5.86 -13.89
CA PRO A 144 -9.59 5.12 -14.42
C PRO A 144 -9.24 4.45 -15.75
N ASP A 145 -9.49 3.15 -15.87
CA ASP A 145 -9.31 2.33 -17.10
C ASP A 145 -10.35 2.63 -18.19
N THR A 146 -11.18 3.66 -18.01
CA THR A 146 -12.24 3.98 -18.96
C THR A 146 -11.64 4.60 -20.22
N THR A 147 -11.77 3.88 -21.33
CA THR A 147 -11.49 4.39 -22.68
C THR A 147 -12.29 5.66 -22.91
N VAL A 148 -11.63 6.82 -22.85
CA VAL A 148 -12.23 8.11 -23.17
C VAL A 148 -12.52 8.12 -24.67
N SER A 149 -13.76 7.83 -25.05
CA SER A 149 -14.25 8.09 -26.41
C SER A 149 -14.13 9.59 -26.66
N THR A 150 -13.22 9.96 -27.54
CA THR A 150 -13.11 11.33 -28.04
C THR A 150 -14.44 11.70 -28.71
N MET A 151 -15.18 12.63 -28.10
CA MET A 151 -16.33 13.25 -28.76
C MET A 151 -15.78 13.96 -30.00
N GLN A 152 -16.00 13.36 -31.17
CA GLN A 152 -15.63 13.97 -32.44
C GLN A 152 -16.38 15.30 -32.56
N ALA A 153 -15.64 16.40 -32.59
CA ALA A 153 -16.19 17.69 -32.97
C ALA A 153 -16.66 17.56 -34.42
N GLU A 154 -17.96 17.37 -34.62
CA GLU A 154 -18.59 17.42 -35.95
C GLU A 154 -18.23 18.78 -36.56
N LYS A 155 -17.35 18.74 -37.56
CA LYS A 155 -17.05 19.90 -38.40
C LYS A 155 -18.31 20.21 -39.19
N TYR A 156 -19.11 21.15 -38.70
CA TYR A 156 -20.16 21.76 -39.51
C TYR A 156 -19.51 22.41 -40.75
N PRO A 157 -19.86 22.01 -41.99
CA PRO A 157 -19.31 22.62 -43.18
C PRO A 157 -19.78 24.07 -43.27
N ASN A 158 -18.80 24.95 -43.41
CA ASN A 158 -18.92 26.39 -43.63
C ASN A 158 -19.76 26.66 -44.90
N GLN A 159 -21.06 26.92 -44.74
CA GLN A 159 -21.90 27.46 -45.82
C GLN A 159 -21.58 28.95 -45.99
N ARG A 160 -20.48 29.22 -46.72
CA ARG A 160 -20.20 30.53 -47.33
C ARG A 160 -19.95 30.34 -48.83
N ALA A 161 -21.04 30.28 -49.58
CA ALA A 161 -21.20 30.56 -51.01
C ALA A 161 -22.71 30.38 -51.26
N ASP A 162 -23.48 31.21 -51.95
CA ASP A 162 -23.23 32.28 -52.88
C ASP A 162 -24.55 33.07 -52.93
N THR A 163 -24.54 34.37 -52.63
CA THR A 163 -25.64 35.26 -53.01
C THR A 163 -25.09 36.45 -53.77
N LYS A 164 -24.64 36.16 -55.00
CA LYS A 164 -24.52 37.16 -56.07
C LYS A 164 -25.26 36.69 -57.32
N ARG A 165 -26.30 37.46 -57.68
CA ARG A 165 -26.94 37.71 -58.98
C ARG A 165 -28.46 37.69 -58.79
N ARG A 166 -29.26 38.58 -59.37
CA ARG A 166 -29.09 39.80 -60.15
C ARG A 166 -30.50 40.40 -60.24
#